data_AF-A0A7Z7FDI1-F1
#
_entry.id   AF-A0A7Z7FDI1-F1
#
_cell.length_a   1.000
_cell.length_b   1.000
_cell.length_c   1.000
_cell.angle_alpha   90.00
_cell.angle_beta   90.00
_cell.angle_gamma   90.00
#
_symmetry.space_group_name_H-M   'P 1'
#
loop_
_entity.id
_entity.type
_entity.pdbx_description
1 polymer ?
#
loop_
_entity_poly.entity_id
_entity_poly.type
_entity_poly.pdbx_seq_one_letter_code
_entity_poly.pdbx_strand_id
1 'polypeptide(L)'
;MKFIERLLGKKQEKEESHSAVFEFRELAAIVTEESEKQIDGLRPVVEENYGSIKAALEELENQKEELLAAEPMENVSKRGEKLGGSNRDNVVNNLNLIHDKLEVPKDTSPLIASEFYKDAKSVLKTVLDNTSRSLMYIKALYPQEHQMINQGLSELEDSLDELYSSIMKGIRRIEDLDKIESNAEDVKRIEEEMDSIAKRIQEMHSRYDAAKEKLSKAESRLTELENSEEFEKARQLKDEIRTVDSEIKDIEAEIKRLFTPLSKAISRMEKQDDNDRCVLSPENRTILKSIKEEPANAIEQNIDPFLTELTNRIESGELGLKEQMCEKALKQIDILNDRDLISSFVEHRKEHLEEKDELLAELNSLSIYKEKEEIEKEIEKYNLNLKDVNNDIDSESKHLYNLKDEIDRTRSSLLLNLRNVFGEEAEIRYQE
;
A
#
# COMPACT_ATOMS: atom_id res chain seq x y z
N MET A 1 33.13 50.88 60.61
CA MET A 1 33.67 49.51 60.69
C MET A 1 32.82 48.56 59.86
N LYS A 2 32.79 48.76 58.54
CA LYS A 2 31.97 48.02 57.55
C LYS A 2 32.89 47.25 56.58
N PHE A 3 33.84 46.46 57.11
CA PHE A 3 34.83 45.77 56.28
C PHE A 3 35.07 44.31 56.66
N ILE A 4 34.37 43.76 57.66
CA ILE A 4 34.52 42.33 58.06
C ILE A 4 33.25 41.50 57.75
N GLU A 5 32.08 42.11 57.56
CA GLU A 5 30.86 41.38 57.12
C GLU A 5 30.85 41.01 55.63
N ARG A 6 31.90 41.37 54.87
CA ARG A 6 32.00 41.14 53.42
C ARG A 6 32.80 39.88 53.03
N LEU A 7 33.20 39.04 54.00
CA LEU A 7 34.07 37.89 53.73
C LEU A 7 33.50 36.50 54.08
N LEU A 8 32.38 36.39 54.78
CA LEU A 8 31.79 35.09 55.14
C LEU A 8 30.27 35.18 55.18
N GLY A 9 29.60 34.87 54.08
CA GLY A 9 28.16 34.90 54.01
C GLY A 9 27.60 34.34 52.71
N LYS A 10 27.82 33.03 52.48
CA LYS A 10 27.01 32.25 51.54
C LYS A 10 25.52 32.45 51.88
N LYS A 11 24.81 33.17 51.03
CA LYS A 11 23.43 32.82 50.70
C LYS A 11 23.47 32.37 49.25
N GLN A 12 23.45 31.06 49.07
CA GLN A 12 22.80 30.50 47.88
C GLN A 12 21.40 31.11 47.88
N GLU A 13 21.16 32.01 46.93
CA GLU A 13 19.80 32.21 46.45
C GLU A 13 19.36 30.83 45.99
N LYS A 14 18.52 30.20 46.82
CA LYS A 14 17.70 29.11 46.34
C LYS A 14 16.86 29.74 45.24
N GLU A 15 17.19 29.43 43.99
CA GLU A 15 16.25 29.53 42.89
C GLU A 15 14.93 28.96 43.41
N GLU A 16 13.93 29.83 43.51
CA GLU A 16 12.57 29.41 43.76
C GLU A 16 12.22 28.47 42.61
N SER A 17 12.14 27.17 42.92
CA SER A 17 11.58 26.14 42.06
C SER A 17 10.10 26.47 41.85
N HIS A 18 9.84 27.39 40.92
CA HIS A 18 8.56 27.51 40.27
C HIS A 18 8.53 26.39 39.24
N SER A 19 7.74 25.34 39.48
CA SER A 19 7.40 24.36 38.44
C SER A 19 6.86 25.15 37.24
N ALA A 20 7.63 25.17 36.15
CA ALA A 20 7.26 25.85 34.93
C ALA A 20 6.35 24.90 34.15
N VAL A 21 5.04 25.12 34.26
CA VAL A 21 4.04 24.40 33.48
C VAL A 21 3.82 25.15 32.17
N PHE A 22 4.08 24.49 31.04
CA PHE A 22 3.94 25.05 29.70
C PHE A 22 2.67 24.52 29.05
N GLU A 23 1.83 25.40 28.54
CA GLU A 23 0.71 25.01 27.68
C GLU A 23 1.25 24.62 26.31
N PHE A 24 0.94 23.40 25.83
CA PHE A 24 1.49 22.89 24.57
C PHE A 24 1.24 23.84 23.37
N ARG A 25 0.08 24.51 23.35
CA ARG A 25 -0.29 25.46 22.28
C ARG A 25 0.56 26.72 22.26
N GLU A 26 1.14 27.10 23.39
CA GLU A 26 1.97 28.29 23.54
C GLU A 26 3.46 27.96 23.39
N LEU A 27 3.81 26.67 23.39
CA LEU A 27 5.19 26.21 23.44
C LEU A 27 6.02 26.72 22.27
N ALA A 28 5.46 26.75 21.05
CA ALA A 28 6.16 27.29 19.88
C ALA A 28 6.55 28.76 20.08
N ALA A 29 5.61 29.59 20.51
CA ALA A 29 5.87 31.01 20.74
C ALA A 29 6.91 31.24 21.85
N ILE A 30 6.83 30.47 22.94
CA ILE A 30 7.78 30.54 24.05
C ILE A 30 9.19 30.14 23.61
N VAL A 31 9.31 29.07 22.81
CA VAL A 31 10.59 28.60 22.28
C VAL A 31 11.20 29.63 21.34
N THR A 32 10.41 30.23 20.44
CA THR A 32 10.86 31.31 19.57
C THR A 32 11.36 32.51 20.38
N GLU A 33 10.59 32.99 21.35
CA GLU A 33 10.96 34.14 22.18
C GLU A 33 12.26 33.89 22.97
N GLU A 34 12.38 32.71 23.59
CA GLU A 34 13.59 32.36 24.33
C GLU A 34 14.79 32.18 23.40
N SER A 35 14.61 31.63 22.20
CA SER A 35 15.68 31.51 21.18
C SER A 35 16.18 32.88 20.73
N GLU A 36 15.27 33.80 20.40
CA GLU A 36 15.60 35.18 20.03
C GLU A 36 16.35 35.90 21.17
N LYS A 37 15.89 35.74 22.41
CA LYS A 37 16.56 36.29 23.59
C LYS A 37 17.96 35.74 23.80
N GLN A 38 18.18 34.44 23.56
CA GLN A 38 19.52 33.84 23.61
C GLN A 38 20.42 34.41 22.51
N ILE A 39 19.92 34.54 21.29
CA ILE A 39 20.65 35.13 20.16
C ILE A 39 21.04 36.57 20.47
N ASP A 40 20.08 37.39 20.92
CA ASP A 40 20.31 38.80 21.25
C ASP A 40 21.27 38.98 22.42
N GLY A 41 21.26 38.07 23.40
CA GLY A 41 22.22 38.07 24.51
C GLY A 41 23.66 37.76 24.08
N LEU A 42 23.84 36.98 23.00
CA LEU A 42 25.16 36.59 22.50
C LEU A 42 25.74 37.59 21.50
N ARG A 43 24.90 38.37 20.80
CA ARG A 43 25.36 39.34 19.78
C ARG A 43 26.44 40.30 20.30
N PRO A 44 26.31 40.94 21.49
CA PRO A 44 27.36 41.81 22.03
C PRO A 44 28.66 41.07 22.34
N VAL A 45 28.57 39.81 22.78
CA VAL A 45 29.73 38.96 23.09
C VAL A 45 30.49 38.60 21.81
N VAL A 46 29.76 38.30 20.73
CA VAL A 46 30.35 38.10 19.40
C VAL A 46 31.03 39.37 18.92
N GLU A 47 30.37 40.53 19.05
CA GLU A 47 30.92 41.82 18.63
C GLU A 47 32.23 42.16 19.35
N GLU A 48 32.28 41.96 20.67
CA GLU A 48 33.49 42.16 21.47
C GLU A 48 34.63 41.25 21.02
N ASN A 49 34.37 39.95 20.87
CA ASN A 49 35.38 38.98 20.42
C ASN A 49 35.86 39.25 18.99
N TYR A 50 34.97 39.66 18.09
CA TYR A 50 35.34 40.11 16.75
C TYR A 50 36.27 41.33 16.81
N GLY A 51 36.07 42.24 17.77
CA GLY A 51 36.99 43.35 18.03
C GLY A 51 38.39 42.86 18.41
N SER A 52 38.49 41.92 19.35
CA SER A 52 39.76 41.31 19.77
C SER A 52 40.48 40.59 18.63
N ILE A 53 39.74 39.83 17.82
CA ILE A 53 40.30 39.12 16.65
C ILE A 53 40.81 40.11 15.60
N LYS A 54 40.08 41.19 15.31
CA LYS A 54 40.55 42.24 14.39
C LYS A 54 41.84 42.88 14.89
N ALA A 55 41.92 43.20 16.19
CA ALA A 55 43.13 43.76 16.78
C ALA A 55 44.32 42.79 16.67
N ALA A 56 44.12 41.50 16.94
CA ALA A 56 45.16 40.48 16.78
C ALA A 56 45.62 40.33 15.31
N LEU A 57 44.70 40.42 14.35
CA LEU A 57 45.02 40.40 12.92
C LEU A 57 45.82 41.64 12.48
N GLU A 58 45.44 42.83 12.94
CA GLU A 58 46.16 44.08 12.67
C GLU A 58 47.57 44.07 13.28
N GLU A 59 47.71 43.58 14.51
CA GLU A 59 49.01 43.46 15.16
C GLU A 59 49.92 42.46 14.44
N LEU A 60 49.37 41.31 14.01
CA LEU A 60 50.13 40.32 13.24
C LEU A 60 50.59 40.88 11.88
N GLU A 61 49.79 41.74 11.26
CA GLU A 61 50.15 42.47 10.03
C GLU A 61 51.31 43.45 10.29
N ASN A 62 51.28 44.20 11.39
CA ASN A 62 52.39 45.07 11.78
C ASN A 62 53.68 44.27 12.02
N GLN A 63 53.59 43.15 12.75
CA GLN A 63 54.73 42.27 13.03
C GLN A 63 55.32 41.65 11.76
N LYS A 64 54.48 41.36 10.75
CA LYS A 64 54.93 40.92 9.43
C LYS A 64 55.76 42.00 8.72
N GLU A 65 55.31 43.26 8.75
CA GLU A 65 56.04 44.37 8.16
C GLU A 65 57.36 44.65 8.89
N GLU A 66 57.39 44.51 10.22
CA GLU A 66 58.63 44.58 11.00
C GLU A 66 59.62 43.47 10.62
N LEU A 67 59.15 42.23 10.46
CA LEU A 67 60.00 41.13 9.98
C LEU A 67 60.59 41.43 8.59
N LEU A 68 59.81 42.02 7.68
CA LEU A 68 60.29 42.40 6.35
C LEU A 68 61.39 43.47 6.39
N ALA A 69 61.25 44.43 7.30
CA ALA A 69 62.19 45.54 7.49
C ALA A 69 63.45 45.15 8.30
N ALA A 70 63.42 44.03 9.04
CA ALA A 70 64.50 43.62 9.93
C ALA A 70 65.81 43.27 9.20
N GLU A 71 66.93 43.65 9.81
CA GLU A 71 68.29 43.26 9.39
C GLU A 71 68.76 41.99 10.14
N PRO A 72 69.49 41.08 9.47
CA PRO A 72 69.99 39.88 10.13
C PRO A 72 71.06 40.22 11.18
N MET A 73 71.14 39.43 12.25
CA MET A 73 72.19 39.60 13.28
C MET A 73 73.62 39.69 12.71
N GLU A 74 74.49 40.45 13.39
CA GLU A 74 75.88 40.63 12.99
C GLU A 74 76.68 39.30 12.97
N ASN A 75 77.66 39.17 12.06
CA ASN A 75 78.54 38.01 11.87
C ASN A 75 77.89 36.73 11.27
N VAL A 76 76.80 36.87 10.52
CA VAL A 76 76.20 35.76 9.77
C VAL A 76 76.97 35.50 8.46
N SER A 77 77.17 34.24 8.10
CA SER A 77 77.78 33.90 6.80
C SER A 77 76.85 34.26 5.63
N LYS A 78 77.40 34.62 4.46
CA LYS A 78 76.60 34.88 3.22
C LYS A 78 75.60 33.77 2.87
N ARG A 79 75.92 32.51 3.23
CA ARG A 79 75.02 31.36 3.04
C ARG A 79 73.86 31.38 4.05
N GLY A 80 74.13 31.79 5.28
CA GLY A 80 73.13 31.99 6.34
C GLY A 80 72.16 33.12 5.99
N GLU A 81 72.65 34.26 5.50
CA GLU A 81 71.82 35.39 5.05
C GLU A 81 70.83 34.97 3.95
N LYS A 82 71.31 34.27 2.90
CA LYS A 82 70.45 33.80 1.80
C LYS A 82 69.39 32.80 2.26
N LEU A 83 69.77 31.89 3.16
CA LEU A 83 68.84 30.90 3.72
C LEU A 83 67.81 31.56 4.64
N GLY A 84 68.21 32.57 5.41
CA GLY A 84 67.35 33.39 6.25
C GLY A 84 66.34 34.19 5.45
N GLY A 85 66.79 34.91 4.42
CA GLY A 85 65.92 35.69 3.54
C GLY A 85 64.83 34.84 2.89
N SER A 86 65.19 33.68 2.33
CA SER A 86 64.19 32.78 1.73
C SER A 86 63.17 32.24 2.75
N ASN A 87 63.57 31.98 4.00
CA ASN A 87 62.63 31.53 5.03
C ASN A 87 61.80 32.69 5.60
N ARG A 88 62.36 33.89 5.67
CA ARG A 88 61.64 35.13 6.00
C ARG A 88 60.52 35.38 5.00
N ASP A 89 60.82 35.32 3.70
CA ASP A 89 59.83 35.50 2.64
C ASP A 89 58.74 34.41 2.70
N ASN A 90 59.10 33.17 3.05
CA ASN A 90 58.13 32.10 3.28
C ASN A 90 57.22 32.37 4.49
N VAL A 91 57.75 32.89 5.60
CA VAL A 91 56.92 33.27 6.76
C VAL A 91 55.95 34.37 6.36
N VAL A 92 56.43 35.43 5.70
CA VAL A 92 55.62 36.55 5.22
C VAL A 92 54.51 36.08 4.27
N ASN A 93 54.83 35.23 3.29
CA ASN A 93 53.85 34.69 2.35
C ASN A 93 52.74 33.90 3.04
N ASN A 94 53.06 33.17 4.11
CA ASN A 94 52.05 32.44 4.88
C ASN A 94 51.27 33.35 5.84
N LEU A 95 51.87 34.44 6.37
CA LEU A 95 51.13 35.45 7.13
C LEU A 95 50.13 36.20 6.23
N ASN A 96 50.49 36.48 4.97
CA ASN A 96 49.54 37.02 3.98
C ASN A 96 48.33 36.09 3.78
N LEU A 97 48.49 34.76 3.91
CA LEU A 97 47.37 33.83 3.82
C LEU A 97 46.35 34.03 4.95
N ILE A 98 46.79 34.45 6.14
CA ILE A 98 45.89 34.80 7.24
C ILE A 98 45.11 36.06 6.87
N HIS A 99 45.81 37.12 6.42
CA HIS A 99 45.19 38.37 6.01
C HIS A 99 44.17 38.18 4.88
N ASP A 100 44.52 37.39 3.86
CA ASP A 100 43.68 37.17 2.67
C ASP A 100 42.43 36.33 2.96
N LYS A 101 42.49 35.44 3.96
CA LYS A 101 41.43 34.46 4.22
C LYS A 101 40.62 34.72 5.49
N LEU A 102 41.13 35.48 6.45
CA LEU A 102 40.44 35.77 7.70
C LEU A 102 39.78 37.15 7.65
N GLU A 103 38.65 37.22 6.95
CA GLU A 103 37.78 38.39 7.02
C GLU A 103 36.75 38.21 8.14
N VAL A 104 36.86 39.04 9.18
CA VAL A 104 35.93 38.99 10.31
C VAL A 104 34.54 39.46 9.85
N PRO A 105 33.47 38.65 10.02
CA PRO A 105 32.13 38.99 9.55
C PRO A 105 31.59 40.29 10.17
N LYS A 106 30.68 40.95 9.43
CA LYS A 106 29.90 42.08 9.97
C LYS A 106 28.66 41.62 10.74
N ASP A 107 28.15 40.43 10.42
CA ASP A 107 27.02 39.84 11.12
C ASP A 107 27.49 39.22 12.44
N THR A 108 26.90 39.67 13.54
CA THR A 108 27.21 39.23 14.90
C THR A 108 26.33 38.06 15.36
N SER A 109 25.63 37.40 14.44
CA SER A 109 24.90 36.17 14.71
C SER A 109 25.84 35.09 15.30
N PRO A 110 25.49 34.46 16.43
CA PRO A 110 26.29 33.41 17.05
C PRO A 110 26.54 32.21 16.12
N LEU A 111 25.57 31.89 15.26
CA LEU A 111 25.70 30.78 14.30
C LEU A 111 26.78 31.10 13.26
N ILE A 112 26.74 32.30 12.68
CA ILE A 112 27.75 32.78 11.71
C ILE A 112 29.12 32.88 12.40
N ALA A 113 29.17 33.33 13.66
CA ALA A 113 30.40 33.38 14.43
C ALA A 113 31.01 31.99 14.68
N SER A 114 30.18 30.97 14.91
CA SER A 114 30.67 29.60 15.02
C SER A 114 31.21 29.05 13.69
N GLU A 115 30.63 29.42 12.55
CA GLU A 115 31.14 29.04 11.23
C GLU A 115 32.47 29.73 10.97
N PHE A 116 32.54 31.04 11.19
CA PHE A 116 33.78 31.82 11.09
C PHE A 116 34.90 31.24 11.96
N TYR A 117 34.62 30.88 13.22
CA TYR A 117 35.61 30.25 14.09
C TYR A 117 36.19 28.96 13.49
N LYS A 118 35.35 28.09 12.92
CA LYS A 118 35.79 26.80 12.32
C LYS A 118 36.73 27.06 11.14
N ASP A 119 36.35 27.99 10.27
CA ASP A 119 37.15 28.36 9.10
C ASP A 119 38.46 29.02 9.54
N ALA A 120 38.40 29.93 10.51
CA ALA A 120 39.53 30.65 11.03
C ALA A 120 40.58 29.73 11.68
N LYS A 121 40.15 28.80 12.53
CA LYS A 121 41.03 27.77 13.10
C LYS A 121 41.68 26.89 12.02
N SER A 122 40.95 26.56 10.95
CA SER A 122 41.49 25.77 9.85
C SER A 122 42.59 26.51 9.07
N VAL A 123 42.38 27.80 8.78
CA VAL A 123 43.39 28.65 8.14
C VAL A 123 44.61 28.82 9.04
N LEU A 124 44.41 29.16 10.31
CA LEU A 124 45.50 29.34 11.28
C LEU A 124 46.36 28.07 11.39
N LYS A 125 45.72 26.90 11.50
CA LYS A 125 46.41 25.62 11.52
C LYS A 125 47.26 25.39 10.26
N THR A 126 46.70 25.68 9.09
CA THR A 126 47.42 25.55 7.81
C THR A 126 48.67 26.44 7.79
N VAL A 127 48.56 27.66 8.32
CA VAL A 127 49.68 28.61 8.39
C VAL A 127 50.74 28.15 9.38
N LEU A 128 50.35 27.69 10.57
CA LEU A 128 51.28 27.14 11.56
C LEU A 128 52.05 25.94 11.01
N ASP A 129 51.37 25.01 10.34
CA ASP A 129 51.99 23.83 9.72
C ASP A 129 53.02 24.23 8.65
N ASN A 130 52.65 25.17 7.76
CA ASN A 130 53.50 25.64 6.67
C ASN A 130 54.68 26.52 7.12
N THR A 131 54.52 27.26 8.22
CA THR A 131 55.54 28.21 8.72
C THR A 131 56.49 27.62 9.73
N SER A 132 56.11 26.54 10.42
CA SER A 132 56.88 25.93 11.52
C SER A 132 58.38 25.79 11.25
N ARG A 133 58.76 25.25 10.08
CA ARG A 133 60.16 25.06 9.68
C ARG A 133 60.85 26.39 9.37
N SER A 134 60.17 27.31 8.71
CA SER A 134 60.73 28.62 8.38
C SER A 134 60.89 29.51 9.62
N LEU A 135 59.99 29.40 10.60
CA LEU A 135 60.11 30.01 11.93
C LEU A 135 61.40 29.58 12.64
N MET A 136 61.78 28.29 12.56
CA MET A 136 63.06 27.82 13.14
C MET A 136 64.29 28.49 12.52
N TYR A 137 64.26 28.78 11.22
CA TYR A 137 65.38 29.45 10.53
C TYR A 137 65.43 30.94 10.84
N ILE A 138 64.28 31.63 10.89
CA ILE A 138 64.26 33.06 11.25
C ILE A 138 64.61 33.26 12.73
N LYS A 139 64.30 32.32 13.63
CA LYS A 139 64.73 32.37 15.05
C LYS A 139 66.23 32.61 15.23
N ALA A 140 67.04 32.06 14.33
CA ALA A 140 68.50 32.16 14.40
C ALA A 140 69.05 33.47 13.81
N LEU A 141 68.26 34.26 13.08
CA LEU A 141 68.71 35.46 12.35
C LEU A 141 67.94 36.74 12.74
N TYR A 142 66.68 36.57 13.13
CA TYR A 142 65.69 37.58 13.51
C TYR A 142 64.97 37.11 14.80
N PRO A 143 65.70 36.98 15.93
CA PRO A 143 65.16 36.36 17.13
C PRO A 143 64.03 37.18 17.78
N GLN A 144 64.05 38.51 17.64
CA GLN A 144 63.03 39.40 18.20
C GLN A 144 61.73 39.27 17.40
N GLU A 145 61.81 39.36 16.08
CA GLU A 145 60.70 39.25 15.14
C GLU A 145 60.08 37.85 15.17
N HIS A 146 60.90 36.81 15.29
CA HIS A 146 60.41 35.45 15.53
C HIS A 146 59.60 35.34 16.82
N GLN A 147 60.03 36.00 17.91
CA GLN A 147 59.27 35.99 19.16
C GLN A 147 57.95 36.74 19.00
N MET A 148 57.97 37.91 18.36
CA MET A 148 56.78 38.71 18.09
C MET A 148 55.76 37.94 17.26
N ILE A 149 56.16 37.36 16.13
CA ILE A 149 55.24 36.59 15.27
C ILE A 149 54.64 35.39 15.99
N ASN A 150 55.44 34.64 16.75
CA ASN A 150 54.88 33.51 17.52
C ASN A 150 53.89 33.99 18.58
N GLN A 151 54.16 35.14 19.20
CA GLN A 151 53.24 35.73 20.16
C GLN A 151 51.96 36.19 19.47
N GLY A 152 52.03 36.91 18.34
CA GLY A 152 50.84 37.33 17.59
C GLY A 152 49.99 36.17 17.06
N LEU A 153 50.64 35.09 16.60
CA LEU A 153 49.93 33.86 16.20
C LEU A 153 49.23 33.19 17.40
N SER A 154 49.88 33.19 18.58
CA SER A 154 49.27 32.68 19.82
C SER A 154 48.11 33.55 20.28
N GLU A 155 48.25 34.88 20.22
CA GLU A 155 47.19 35.84 20.61
C GLU A 155 45.97 35.75 19.70
N LEU A 156 46.18 35.55 18.39
CA LEU A 156 45.11 35.25 17.45
C LEU A 156 44.45 33.91 17.76
N GLU A 157 45.22 32.88 18.09
CA GLU A 157 44.69 31.58 18.49
C GLU A 157 43.82 31.66 19.74
N ASP A 158 44.31 32.35 20.76
CA ASP A 158 43.62 32.58 22.04
C ASP A 158 42.33 33.38 21.82
N SER A 159 42.36 34.41 20.98
CA SER A 159 41.17 35.21 20.65
C SER A 159 40.08 34.38 19.93
N LEU A 160 40.49 33.45 19.05
CA LEU A 160 39.56 32.53 18.40
C LEU A 160 38.97 31.52 19.40
N ASP A 161 39.79 31.00 20.31
CA ASP A 161 39.33 30.07 21.34
C ASP A 161 38.36 30.75 22.33
N GLU A 162 38.59 32.02 22.65
CA GLU A 162 37.67 32.81 23.48
C GLU A 162 36.33 33.10 22.79
N LEU A 163 36.35 33.38 21.48
CA LEU A 163 35.12 33.44 20.70
C LEU A 163 34.32 32.14 20.81
N TYR A 164 34.96 30.99 20.62
CA TYR A 164 34.28 29.70 20.72
C TYR A 164 33.75 29.41 22.13
N SER A 165 34.59 29.61 23.15
CA SER A 165 34.23 29.32 24.54
C SER A 165 33.03 30.15 25.01
N SER A 166 32.97 31.41 24.60
CA SER A 166 31.95 32.37 25.01
C SER A 166 30.59 32.15 24.35
N ILE A 167 30.54 31.62 23.12
CA ILE A 167 29.28 31.41 22.39
C ILE A 167 28.76 29.97 22.41
N MET A 168 29.63 28.96 22.58
CA MET A 168 29.26 27.55 22.37
C MET A 168 28.12 27.08 23.28
N LYS A 169 28.10 27.50 24.55
CA LYS A 169 27.04 27.12 25.48
C LYS A 169 25.68 27.68 25.04
N GLY A 170 25.66 28.93 24.56
CA GLY A 170 24.45 29.58 24.08
C GLY A 170 23.94 28.97 22.78
N ILE A 171 24.84 28.63 21.86
CA ILE A 171 24.49 27.92 20.62
C ILE A 171 23.86 26.55 20.92
N ARG A 172 24.43 25.76 21.84
CA ARG A 172 23.81 24.49 22.25
C ARG A 172 22.40 24.68 22.80
N ARG A 173 22.18 25.75 23.56
CA ARG A 173 20.85 26.07 24.10
C ARG A 173 19.86 26.43 22.98
N ILE A 174 20.30 27.15 21.94
CA ILE A 174 19.49 27.42 20.73
C ILE A 174 19.16 26.10 20.01
N GLU A 175 20.15 25.23 19.77
CA GLU A 175 19.93 23.92 19.15
C GLU A 175 18.96 23.03 19.95
N ASP A 176 19.00 23.09 21.28
CA ASP A 176 18.07 22.36 22.14
C ASP A 176 16.65 22.96 22.12
N LEU A 177 16.52 24.28 21.97
CA LEU A 177 15.24 24.97 21.75
C LEU A 177 14.63 24.56 20.39
N ASP A 178 15.42 24.52 19.32
CA ASP A 178 14.96 24.09 17.99
C ASP A 178 14.42 22.64 18.00
N LYS A 179 15.04 21.75 18.80
CA LYS A 179 14.52 20.38 18.99
C LYS A 179 13.17 20.34 19.69
N ILE A 180 12.89 21.28 20.60
CA ILE A 180 11.59 21.39 21.25
C ILE A 180 10.55 21.80 20.23
N GLU A 181 10.84 22.80 19.40
CA GLU A 181 9.96 23.25 18.32
C GLU A 181 9.65 22.10 17.34
N SER A 182 10.67 21.43 16.81
CA SER A 182 10.49 20.30 15.89
C SER A 182 9.67 19.17 16.50
N ASN A 183 9.93 18.80 17.75
CA ASN A 183 9.15 17.75 18.43
C ASN A 183 7.69 18.19 18.65
N ALA A 184 7.44 19.48 18.91
CA ALA A 184 6.09 20.01 19.08
C ALA A 184 5.31 19.97 17.77
N GLU A 185 5.95 20.32 16.64
CA GLU A 185 5.37 20.16 15.31
C GLU A 185 5.04 18.70 15.00
N ASP A 186 5.93 17.76 15.36
CA ASP A 186 5.69 16.33 15.20
C ASP A 186 4.48 15.85 15.99
N VAL A 187 4.33 16.26 17.25
CA VAL A 187 3.14 15.94 18.07
C VAL A 187 1.88 16.46 17.40
N LYS A 188 1.87 17.71 16.95
CA LYS A 188 0.70 18.31 16.29
C LYS A 188 0.33 17.57 15.01
N ARG A 189 1.31 17.22 14.18
CA ARG A 189 1.09 16.45 12.94
C ARG A 189 0.47 15.09 13.24
N ILE A 190 0.98 14.38 14.25
CA ILE A 190 0.45 13.06 14.64
C ILE A 190 -1.00 13.21 15.16
N GLU A 191 -1.31 14.22 15.96
CA GLU A 191 -2.67 14.50 16.44
C GLU A 191 -3.64 14.75 15.27
N GLU A 192 -3.25 15.57 14.29
CA GLU A 192 -4.05 15.85 13.09
C GLU A 192 -4.29 14.58 12.25
N GLU A 193 -3.28 13.71 12.13
CA GLU A 193 -3.40 12.43 11.43
C GLU A 193 -4.34 11.46 12.18
N MET A 194 -4.20 11.38 13.51
CA MET A 194 -5.07 10.55 14.36
C MET A 194 -6.55 10.97 14.23
N ASP A 195 -6.83 12.27 14.25
CA ASP A 195 -8.19 12.82 14.06
C ASP A 195 -8.75 12.49 12.68
N SER A 196 -7.91 12.57 11.65
CA SER A 196 -8.29 12.21 10.27
C SER A 196 -8.64 10.73 10.15
N ILE A 197 -7.82 9.84 10.72
CA ILE A 197 -8.07 8.39 10.72
C ILE A 197 -9.32 8.05 11.52
N ALA A 198 -9.53 8.67 12.68
CA ALA A 198 -10.73 8.44 13.49
C ALA A 198 -12.02 8.76 12.71
N LYS A 199 -12.03 9.88 11.96
CA LYS A 199 -13.15 10.24 11.07
C LYS A 199 -13.35 9.21 9.96
N ARG A 200 -12.27 8.76 9.31
CA ARG A 200 -12.34 7.72 8.26
C ARG A 200 -12.89 6.40 8.79
N ILE A 201 -12.47 5.97 9.97
CA ILE A 201 -13.01 4.77 10.64
C ILE A 201 -14.52 4.92 10.89
N GLN A 202 -14.97 6.08 11.37
CA GLN A 202 -16.39 6.35 11.60
C GLN A 202 -17.21 6.31 10.29
N GLU A 203 -16.68 6.87 9.20
CA GLU A 203 -17.30 6.79 7.87
C GLU A 203 -17.35 5.35 7.35
N MET A 204 -16.30 4.56 7.56
CA MET A 204 -16.27 3.14 7.20
C MET A 204 -17.29 2.33 8.00
N HIS A 205 -17.46 2.58 9.30
CA HIS A 205 -18.52 1.95 10.09
C HIS A 205 -19.92 2.30 9.55
N SER A 206 -20.15 3.55 9.17
CA SER A 206 -21.41 3.97 8.56
C SER A 206 -21.68 3.23 7.24
N ARG A 207 -20.64 3.04 6.42
CA ARG A 207 -20.71 2.24 5.18
C ARG A 207 -20.98 0.77 5.45
N TYR A 208 -20.35 0.21 6.49
CA TYR A 208 -20.56 -1.17 6.92
C TYR A 208 -22.01 -1.39 7.33
N ASP A 209 -22.56 -0.53 8.18
CA ASP A 209 -23.96 -0.62 8.63
C ASP A 209 -24.95 -0.50 7.47
N ALA A 210 -24.70 0.44 6.54
CA ALA A 210 -25.53 0.58 5.34
C ALA A 210 -25.46 -0.66 4.41
N ALA A 211 -24.28 -1.28 4.26
CA ALA A 211 -24.13 -2.51 3.48
C ALA A 211 -24.83 -3.69 4.17
N LYS A 212 -24.76 -3.77 5.50
CA LYS A 212 -25.40 -4.79 6.32
C LYS A 212 -26.92 -4.69 6.24
N GLU A 213 -27.47 -3.49 6.28
CA GLU A 213 -28.91 -3.25 6.10
C GLU A 213 -29.37 -3.69 4.69
N LYS A 214 -28.60 -3.37 3.65
CA LYS A 214 -28.89 -3.80 2.28
C LYS A 214 -28.84 -5.32 2.12
N LEU A 215 -27.87 -5.98 2.75
CA LEU A 215 -27.77 -7.44 2.78
C LEU A 215 -29.03 -8.05 3.42
N SER A 216 -29.40 -7.59 4.61
CA SER A 216 -30.59 -8.08 5.31
C SER A 216 -31.88 -7.89 4.50
N LYS A 217 -32.02 -6.76 3.79
CA LYS A 217 -33.14 -6.53 2.86
C LYS A 217 -33.12 -7.49 1.67
N ALA A 218 -31.96 -7.77 1.09
CA ALA A 218 -31.83 -8.71 -0.03
C ALA A 218 -32.14 -10.16 0.42
N GLU A 219 -31.65 -10.58 1.58
CA GLU A 219 -31.97 -11.89 2.18
C GLU A 219 -33.47 -12.03 2.49
N SER A 220 -34.09 -10.96 2.98
CA SER A 220 -35.55 -10.92 3.22
C SER A 220 -36.32 -11.06 1.91
N ARG A 221 -35.93 -10.30 0.86
CA ARG A 221 -36.52 -10.41 -0.48
C ARG A 221 -36.37 -11.81 -1.07
N LEU A 222 -35.21 -12.45 -0.90
CA LEU A 222 -35.00 -13.82 -1.35
C LEU A 222 -35.95 -14.79 -0.63
N THR A 223 -36.09 -14.63 0.68
CA THR A 223 -37.00 -15.45 1.49
C THR A 223 -38.45 -15.24 1.09
N GLU A 224 -38.87 -14.00 0.83
CA GLU A 224 -40.22 -13.69 0.34
C GLU A 224 -40.47 -14.30 -1.05
N LEU A 225 -39.49 -14.21 -1.96
CA LEU A 225 -39.55 -14.79 -3.30
C LEU A 225 -39.71 -16.31 -3.23
N GLU A 226 -38.90 -17.00 -2.41
CA GLU A 226 -38.95 -18.46 -2.26
C GLU A 226 -40.25 -18.96 -1.61
N ASN A 227 -40.92 -18.13 -0.82
CA ASN A 227 -42.23 -18.42 -0.23
C ASN A 227 -43.41 -17.92 -1.08
N SER A 228 -43.15 -17.32 -2.25
CA SER A 228 -44.20 -16.78 -3.11
C SER A 228 -44.98 -17.89 -3.82
N GLU A 229 -46.25 -17.61 -4.11
CA GLU A 229 -47.10 -18.51 -4.89
C GLU A 229 -46.53 -18.75 -6.30
N GLU A 230 -45.90 -17.74 -6.90
CA GLU A 230 -45.26 -17.84 -8.21
C GLU A 230 -44.07 -18.80 -8.20
N PHE A 231 -43.26 -18.81 -7.14
CA PHE A 231 -42.13 -19.74 -7.01
C PHE A 231 -42.62 -21.17 -6.80
N GLU A 232 -43.64 -21.37 -5.98
CA GLU A 232 -44.27 -22.67 -5.78
C GLU A 232 -44.93 -23.18 -7.08
N LYS A 233 -45.61 -22.30 -7.83
CA LYS A 233 -46.15 -22.62 -9.15
C LYS A 233 -45.05 -23.02 -10.13
N ALA A 234 -43.95 -22.29 -10.18
CA ALA A 234 -42.80 -22.62 -11.03
C ALA A 234 -42.18 -23.97 -10.67
N ARG A 235 -42.21 -24.35 -9.39
CA ARG A 235 -41.77 -25.66 -8.91
C ARG A 235 -42.73 -26.77 -9.34
N GLN A 236 -44.03 -26.55 -9.17
CA GLN A 236 -45.08 -27.49 -9.58
C GLN A 236 -45.04 -27.76 -11.08
N LEU A 237 -45.00 -26.72 -11.92
CA LEU A 237 -44.85 -26.86 -13.37
C LEU A 237 -43.63 -27.69 -13.75
N LYS A 238 -42.51 -27.52 -13.05
CA LYS A 238 -41.28 -28.29 -13.30
C LYS A 238 -41.42 -29.77 -12.93
N ASP A 239 -42.17 -30.07 -11.87
CA ASP A 239 -42.47 -31.44 -11.46
C ASP A 239 -43.53 -32.09 -12.38
N GLU A 240 -44.51 -31.33 -12.88
CA GLU A 240 -45.46 -31.76 -13.91
C GLU A 240 -44.75 -32.07 -15.24
N ILE A 241 -43.89 -31.18 -15.73
CA ILE A 241 -43.06 -31.41 -16.93
C ILE A 241 -42.27 -32.71 -16.80
N ARG A 242 -41.73 -33.02 -15.61
CA ARG A 242 -41.00 -34.26 -15.36
C ARG A 242 -41.89 -35.50 -15.41
N THR A 243 -43.13 -35.39 -14.93
CA THR A 243 -44.13 -36.46 -15.00
C THR A 243 -44.48 -36.75 -16.46
N VAL A 244 -44.85 -35.71 -17.23
CA VAL A 244 -45.19 -35.84 -18.66
C VAL A 244 -44.01 -36.38 -19.46
N ASP A 245 -42.78 -35.93 -19.17
CA ASP A 245 -41.56 -36.49 -19.78
C ASP A 245 -41.37 -37.98 -19.49
N SER A 246 -41.82 -38.47 -18.34
CA SER A 246 -41.79 -39.89 -18.01
C SER A 246 -42.85 -40.66 -18.79
N GLU A 247 -44.06 -40.12 -18.89
CA GLU A 247 -45.17 -40.72 -19.62
C GLU A 247 -44.86 -40.86 -21.12
N ILE A 248 -44.28 -39.82 -21.73
CA ILE A 248 -43.78 -39.87 -23.12
C ILE A 248 -42.76 -41.00 -23.28
N LYS A 249 -41.79 -41.12 -22.36
CA LYS A 249 -40.76 -42.17 -22.42
C LYS A 249 -41.35 -43.57 -22.26
N ASP A 250 -42.36 -43.72 -21.40
CA ASP A 250 -43.03 -44.99 -21.18
C ASP A 250 -43.79 -45.42 -22.44
N ILE A 251 -44.52 -44.49 -23.10
CA ILE A 251 -45.16 -44.72 -24.39
C ILE A 251 -44.13 -45.09 -25.47
N GLU A 252 -43.03 -44.34 -25.58
CA GLU A 252 -41.96 -44.63 -26.55
C GLU A 252 -41.33 -46.01 -26.30
N ALA A 253 -41.17 -46.41 -25.04
CA ALA A 253 -40.69 -47.73 -24.66
C ALA A 253 -41.69 -48.84 -25.03
N GLU A 254 -42.99 -48.60 -24.85
CA GLU A 254 -44.05 -49.54 -25.27
C GLU A 254 -44.09 -49.70 -26.80
N ILE A 255 -44.05 -48.61 -27.55
CA ILE A 255 -43.98 -48.66 -29.01
C ILE A 255 -42.74 -49.44 -29.46
N LYS A 256 -41.58 -49.20 -28.84
CA LYS A 256 -40.36 -49.97 -29.12
C LYS A 256 -40.51 -51.47 -28.82
N ARG A 257 -41.29 -51.84 -27.80
CA ARG A 257 -41.60 -53.25 -27.51
C ARG A 257 -42.43 -53.89 -28.63
N LEU A 258 -43.31 -53.15 -29.29
CA LEU A 258 -44.08 -53.66 -30.45
C LEU A 258 -43.17 -54.09 -31.61
N PHE A 259 -42.05 -53.39 -31.85
CA PHE A 259 -41.10 -53.75 -32.91
C PHE A 259 -40.06 -54.81 -32.50
N THR A 260 -39.93 -55.11 -31.20
CA THR A 260 -38.91 -56.04 -30.69
C THR A 260 -39.03 -57.45 -31.28
N PRO A 261 -40.22 -58.08 -31.38
CA PRO A 261 -40.39 -59.37 -32.05
C PRO A 261 -40.04 -59.36 -33.54
N LEU A 262 -40.10 -58.20 -34.19
CA LEU A 262 -39.78 -58.03 -35.62
C LEU A 262 -38.30 -57.79 -35.90
N SER A 263 -37.51 -57.46 -34.87
CA SER A 263 -36.09 -57.08 -34.99
C SER A 263 -35.27 -58.00 -35.90
N LYS A 264 -35.47 -59.32 -35.82
CA LYS A 264 -34.74 -60.30 -36.65
C LYS A 264 -35.17 -60.29 -38.11
N ALA A 265 -36.47 -60.16 -38.37
CA ALA A 265 -37.03 -60.10 -39.72
C ALA A 265 -36.60 -58.79 -40.40
N ILE A 266 -36.76 -57.66 -39.70
CA ILE A 266 -36.30 -56.33 -40.10
C ILE A 266 -34.79 -56.34 -40.41
N SER A 267 -33.96 -56.91 -39.53
CA SER A 267 -32.51 -57.01 -39.75
C SER A 267 -32.12 -57.89 -40.95
N ARG A 268 -32.94 -58.89 -41.31
CA ARG A 268 -32.70 -59.75 -42.47
C ARG A 268 -33.11 -59.03 -43.76
N MET A 269 -34.22 -58.33 -43.73
CA MET A 269 -34.74 -57.52 -44.82
C MET A 269 -33.76 -56.40 -45.18
N GLU A 270 -33.25 -55.67 -44.17
CA GLU A 270 -32.19 -54.67 -44.34
C GLU A 270 -30.94 -55.26 -45.00
N LYS A 271 -30.42 -56.38 -44.48
CA LYS A 271 -29.23 -57.03 -45.05
C LYS A 271 -29.43 -57.53 -46.48
N GLN A 272 -30.66 -57.88 -46.86
CA GLN A 272 -30.95 -58.31 -48.23
C GLN A 272 -31.04 -57.12 -49.19
N ASP A 273 -31.52 -55.98 -48.70
CA ASP A 273 -31.49 -54.70 -49.42
C ASP A 273 -30.05 -54.21 -49.63
N ASP A 274 -29.23 -54.20 -48.58
CA ASP A 274 -27.82 -53.77 -48.63
C ASP A 274 -26.94 -54.60 -49.59
N ASN A 275 -27.30 -55.87 -49.82
CA ASN A 275 -26.55 -56.79 -50.67
C ASN A 275 -27.19 -56.95 -52.07
N ASP A 276 -28.11 -56.06 -52.44
CA ASP A 276 -28.87 -56.07 -53.72
C ASP A 276 -29.59 -57.40 -54.01
N ARG A 277 -29.80 -58.24 -52.98
CA ARG A 277 -30.52 -59.51 -53.12
C ARG A 277 -32.02 -59.28 -53.21
N CYS A 278 -32.52 -58.21 -52.59
CA CYS A 278 -33.89 -57.75 -52.75
C CYS A 278 -34.00 -56.26 -52.43
N VAL A 279 -34.18 -55.44 -53.46
CA VAL A 279 -34.18 -53.98 -53.36
C VAL A 279 -35.50 -53.48 -52.77
N LEU A 280 -35.43 -52.76 -51.65
CA LEU A 280 -36.55 -52.05 -51.05
C LEU A 280 -36.86 -50.75 -51.79
N SER A 281 -38.14 -50.37 -51.80
CA SER A 281 -38.52 -49.04 -52.26
C SER A 281 -37.89 -47.95 -51.37
N PRO A 282 -37.65 -46.73 -51.91
CA PRO A 282 -37.15 -45.61 -51.11
C PRO A 282 -38.03 -45.29 -49.88
N GLU A 283 -39.35 -45.46 -50.02
CA GLU A 283 -40.33 -45.29 -48.93
C GLU A 283 -40.12 -46.34 -47.84
N ASN A 284 -40.00 -47.62 -48.19
CA ASN A 284 -39.75 -48.70 -47.23
C ASN A 284 -38.37 -48.59 -46.55
N ARG A 285 -37.35 -48.05 -47.25
CA ARG A 285 -36.05 -47.73 -46.63
C ARG A 285 -36.15 -46.64 -45.57
N THR A 286 -37.00 -45.64 -45.83
CA THR A 286 -37.24 -44.53 -44.88
C THR A 286 -37.95 -45.04 -43.64
N ILE A 287 -39.01 -45.83 -43.80
CA ILE A 287 -39.72 -46.48 -42.69
C ILE A 287 -38.80 -47.43 -41.92
N LEU A 288 -38.03 -48.27 -42.61
CA LEU A 288 -37.04 -49.16 -41.99
C LEU A 288 -36.04 -48.41 -41.11
N LYS A 289 -35.51 -47.29 -41.62
CA LYS A 289 -34.61 -46.42 -40.86
C LYS A 289 -35.31 -45.83 -39.64
N SER A 290 -36.53 -45.31 -39.81
CA SER A 290 -37.33 -44.75 -38.72
C SER A 290 -37.61 -45.78 -37.63
N ILE A 291 -37.96 -47.02 -37.97
CA ILE A 291 -38.20 -48.10 -37.01
C ILE A 291 -36.95 -48.42 -36.20
N LYS A 292 -35.76 -48.32 -36.80
CA LYS A 292 -34.49 -48.61 -36.11
C LYS A 292 -34.04 -47.49 -35.19
N GLU A 293 -34.19 -46.25 -35.63
CA GLU A 293 -33.72 -45.08 -34.91
C GLU A 293 -34.73 -44.65 -33.84
N GLU A 294 -36.00 -44.52 -34.21
CA GLU A 294 -37.06 -43.98 -33.37
C GLU A 294 -38.42 -44.63 -33.73
N PRO A 295 -38.72 -45.81 -33.17
CA PRO A 295 -39.94 -46.56 -33.46
C PRO A 295 -41.24 -45.76 -33.26
N ALA A 296 -41.24 -44.81 -32.32
CA ALA A 296 -42.37 -43.92 -32.06
C ALA A 296 -42.67 -43.00 -33.26
N ASN A 297 -41.64 -42.43 -33.89
CA ASN A 297 -41.81 -41.63 -35.11
C ASN A 297 -42.14 -42.50 -36.34
N ALA A 298 -41.84 -43.79 -36.30
CA ALA A 298 -42.18 -44.71 -37.38
C ALA A 298 -43.68 -44.99 -37.45
N ILE A 299 -44.36 -45.16 -36.31
CA ILE A 299 -45.81 -45.44 -36.27
C ILE A 299 -46.66 -44.23 -36.64
N GLU A 300 -46.12 -43.02 -36.56
CA GLU A 300 -46.76 -41.78 -37.05
C GLU A 300 -46.75 -41.68 -38.59
N GLN A 301 -45.88 -42.46 -39.24
CA GLN A 301 -45.82 -42.57 -40.70
C GLN A 301 -46.72 -43.71 -41.19
N ASN A 302 -46.99 -43.74 -42.50
CA ASN A 302 -47.72 -44.85 -43.09
C ASN A 302 -46.84 -46.12 -43.16
N ILE A 303 -46.95 -47.00 -42.17
CA ILE A 303 -46.20 -48.26 -42.08
C ILE A 303 -46.84 -49.41 -42.87
N ASP A 304 -48.09 -49.29 -43.31
CA ASP A 304 -48.84 -50.36 -43.99
C ASP A 304 -48.09 -50.96 -45.19
N PRO A 305 -47.46 -50.17 -46.10
CA PRO A 305 -46.70 -50.72 -47.23
C PRO A 305 -45.47 -51.52 -46.78
N PHE A 306 -44.81 -51.08 -45.70
CA PHE A 306 -43.66 -51.77 -45.14
C PHE A 306 -44.07 -53.08 -44.46
N LEU A 307 -45.16 -53.07 -43.68
CA LEU A 307 -45.70 -54.27 -43.03
C LEU A 307 -46.20 -55.30 -44.04
N THR A 308 -46.83 -54.85 -45.13
CA THR A 308 -47.28 -55.72 -46.23
C THR A 308 -46.09 -56.40 -46.90
N GLU A 309 -45.04 -55.63 -47.24
CA GLU A 309 -43.82 -56.17 -47.83
C GLU A 309 -43.10 -57.14 -46.87
N LEU A 310 -43.05 -56.81 -45.57
CA LEU A 310 -42.46 -57.68 -44.55
C LEU A 310 -43.26 -59.00 -44.42
N THR A 311 -44.58 -58.94 -44.47
CA THR A 311 -45.48 -60.11 -44.42
C THR A 311 -45.20 -61.04 -45.59
N ASN A 312 -45.20 -60.51 -46.81
CA ASN A 312 -44.95 -61.28 -48.04
C ASN A 312 -43.63 -62.05 -47.96
N ARG A 313 -42.56 -61.40 -47.46
CA ARG A 313 -41.23 -62.02 -47.36
C ARG A 313 -41.11 -63.04 -46.23
N ILE A 314 -41.91 -62.90 -45.16
CA ILE A 314 -41.98 -63.91 -44.10
C ILE A 314 -42.69 -65.16 -44.61
N GLU A 315 -43.83 -64.99 -45.29
CA GLU A 315 -44.64 -66.08 -45.81
C GLU A 315 -43.97 -66.83 -46.98
N SER A 316 -43.27 -66.12 -47.87
CA SER A 316 -42.52 -66.72 -48.98
C SER A 316 -41.24 -67.46 -48.53
N GLY A 317 -40.85 -67.31 -47.25
CA GLY A 317 -39.64 -67.91 -46.70
C GLY A 317 -38.34 -67.21 -47.13
N GLU A 318 -38.42 -66.10 -47.86
CA GLU A 318 -37.27 -65.35 -48.39
C GLU A 318 -36.32 -64.84 -47.30
N LEU A 319 -36.84 -64.57 -46.10
CA LEU A 319 -36.03 -64.10 -44.98
C LEU A 319 -35.23 -65.20 -44.25
N GLY A 320 -35.48 -66.48 -44.58
CA GLY A 320 -34.78 -67.64 -43.98
C GLY A 320 -34.93 -67.70 -42.46
N LEU A 321 -36.11 -67.32 -41.95
CA LEU A 321 -36.43 -67.35 -40.53
C LEU A 321 -36.89 -68.76 -40.11
N LYS A 322 -36.73 -69.09 -38.83
CA LYS A 322 -37.28 -70.34 -38.27
C LYS A 322 -38.80 -70.20 -38.16
N GLU A 323 -39.54 -71.29 -38.31
CA GLU A 323 -41.02 -71.32 -38.25
C GLU A 323 -41.60 -70.59 -37.03
N GLN A 324 -41.08 -70.88 -35.83
CA GLN A 324 -41.48 -70.20 -34.59
C GLN A 324 -41.25 -68.67 -34.60
N MET A 325 -40.25 -68.18 -35.34
CA MET A 325 -39.98 -66.75 -35.50
C MET A 325 -40.88 -66.13 -36.56
N CYS A 326 -41.22 -66.85 -37.63
CA CYS A 326 -42.22 -66.42 -38.60
C CYS A 326 -43.58 -66.24 -37.94
N GLU A 327 -44.05 -67.22 -37.17
CA GLU A 327 -45.32 -67.13 -36.45
C GLU A 327 -45.38 -65.94 -35.48
N LYS A 328 -44.29 -65.70 -34.73
CA LYS A 328 -44.21 -64.56 -33.81
C LYS A 328 -44.19 -63.21 -34.55
N ALA A 329 -43.49 -63.15 -35.68
CA ALA A 329 -43.43 -61.94 -36.48
C ALA A 329 -44.78 -61.64 -37.14
N LEU A 330 -45.45 -62.63 -37.72
CA LEU A 330 -46.78 -62.47 -38.32
C LEU A 330 -47.81 -62.01 -37.28
N LYS A 331 -47.86 -62.64 -36.10
CA LYS A 331 -48.73 -62.20 -34.99
C LYS A 331 -48.44 -60.76 -34.54
N GLN A 332 -47.17 -60.35 -34.55
CA GLN A 332 -46.82 -58.99 -34.18
C GLN A 332 -47.15 -57.98 -35.28
N ILE A 333 -47.08 -58.38 -36.55
CA ILE A 333 -47.55 -57.58 -37.69
C ILE A 333 -49.07 -57.38 -37.60
N ASP A 334 -49.83 -58.42 -37.21
CA ASP A 334 -51.27 -58.30 -36.97
C ASP A 334 -51.58 -57.25 -35.88
N ILE A 335 -50.79 -57.23 -34.80
CA ILE A 335 -50.90 -56.22 -33.73
C ILE A 335 -50.54 -54.82 -34.24
N LEU A 336 -49.53 -54.69 -35.10
CA LEU A 336 -49.17 -53.39 -35.71
C LEU A 336 -50.16 -52.92 -36.78
N ASN A 337 -50.95 -53.84 -37.35
CA ASN A 337 -52.04 -53.54 -38.27
C ASN A 337 -53.34 -53.17 -37.53
N ASP A 338 -53.39 -53.33 -36.21
CA ASP A 338 -54.48 -52.84 -35.37
C ASP A 338 -54.46 -51.31 -35.33
N ARG A 339 -55.28 -50.70 -36.18
CA ARG A 339 -55.36 -49.25 -36.34
C ARG A 339 -55.82 -48.55 -35.07
N ASP A 340 -56.65 -49.19 -34.25
CA ASP A 340 -57.17 -48.58 -33.03
C ASP A 340 -56.04 -48.51 -31.98
N LEU A 341 -55.25 -49.59 -31.85
CA LEU A 341 -54.09 -49.62 -30.97
C LEU A 341 -53.01 -48.61 -31.38
N ILE A 342 -52.63 -48.59 -32.67
CA ILE A 342 -51.58 -47.68 -33.15
C ILE A 342 -52.03 -46.22 -33.07
N SER A 343 -53.29 -45.93 -33.45
CA SER A 343 -53.83 -44.57 -33.33
C SER A 343 -53.83 -44.10 -31.87
N SER A 344 -54.17 -44.98 -30.92
CA SER A 344 -54.12 -44.64 -29.49
C SER A 344 -52.70 -44.29 -29.01
N PHE A 345 -51.67 -45.04 -29.42
CA PHE A 345 -50.28 -44.70 -29.07
C PHE A 345 -49.83 -43.36 -29.65
N VAL A 346 -50.18 -43.09 -30.92
CA VAL A 346 -49.87 -41.82 -31.60
C VAL A 346 -50.61 -40.66 -30.93
N GLU A 347 -51.89 -40.82 -30.61
CA GLU A 347 -52.73 -39.80 -29.98
C GLU A 347 -52.22 -39.47 -28.57
N HIS A 348 -52.01 -40.47 -27.70
CA HIS A 348 -51.50 -40.22 -26.35
C HIS A 348 -50.10 -39.58 -26.35
N ARG A 349 -49.19 -40.04 -27.24
CA ARG A 349 -47.86 -39.41 -27.34
C ARG A 349 -47.97 -37.95 -27.75
N LYS A 350 -48.82 -37.67 -28.73
CA LYS A 350 -49.05 -36.30 -29.22
C LYS A 350 -49.66 -35.41 -28.13
N GLU A 351 -50.66 -35.90 -27.41
CA GLU A 351 -51.30 -35.19 -26.29
C GLU A 351 -50.27 -34.81 -25.21
N HIS A 352 -49.42 -35.75 -24.79
CA HIS A 352 -48.38 -35.44 -23.80
C HIS A 352 -47.28 -34.52 -24.32
N LEU A 353 -46.93 -34.58 -25.61
CA LEU A 353 -45.99 -33.62 -26.21
C LEU A 353 -46.58 -32.21 -26.24
N GLU A 354 -47.86 -32.07 -26.59
CA GLU A 354 -48.57 -30.79 -26.57
C GLU A 354 -48.69 -30.25 -25.13
N GLU A 355 -49.06 -31.10 -24.16
CA GLU A 355 -49.10 -30.76 -22.74
C GLU A 355 -47.74 -30.27 -22.23
N LYS A 356 -46.66 -30.97 -22.58
CA LYS A 356 -45.30 -30.57 -22.23
C LYS A 356 -44.93 -29.21 -22.81
N ASP A 357 -45.28 -28.95 -24.06
CA ASP A 357 -44.99 -27.68 -24.72
C ASP A 357 -45.77 -26.52 -24.07
N GLU A 358 -47.02 -26.75 -23.66
CA GLU A 358 -47.83 -25.79 -22.90
C GLU A 358 -47.23 -25.49 -21.52
N LEU A 359 -46.87 -26.52 -20.77
CA LEU A 359 -46.23 -26.38 -19.44
C LEU A 359 -44.88 -25.65 -19.54
N LEU A 360 -44.08 -25.94 -20.58
CA LEU A 360 -42.83 -25.24 -20.84
C LEU A 360 -43.04 -23.77 -21.20
N ALA A 361 -44.05 -23.46 -22.01
CA ALA A 361 -44.39 -22.08 -22.34
C ALA A 361 -44.83 -21.30 -21.09
N GLU A 362 -45.64 -21.92 -20.23
CA GLU A 362 -46.06 -21.32 -18.97
C GLU A 362 -44.87 -21.12 -18.02
N LEU A 363 -44.01 -22.12 -17.85
CA LEU A 363 -42.81 -22.01 -17.02
C LEU A 363 -41.86 -20.90 -17.50
N ASN A 364 -41.63 -20.81 -18.81
CA ASN A 364 -40.76 -19.79 -19.40
C ASN A 364 -41.35 -18.37 -19.31
N SER A 365 -42.66 -18.25 -19.11
CA SER A 365 -43.29 -16.94 -18.85
C SER A 365 -43.00 -16.41 -17.45
N LEU A 366 -42.61 -17.28 -16.50
CA LEU A 366 -42.28 -16.90 -15.13
C LEU A 366 -40.84 -16.37 -15.06
N SER A 367 -40.66 -15.14 -14.60
CA SER A 367 -39.33 -14.52 -14.40
C SER A 367 -38.66 -14.89 -13.07
N ILE A 368 -39.30 -15.74 -12.26
CA ILE A 368 -38.96 -15.96 -10.85
C ILE A 368 -37.53 -16.47 -10.63
N TYR A 369 -37.03 -17.36 -11.50
CA TYR A 369 -35.66 -17.89 -11.37
C TYR A 369 -34.60 -16.86 -11.74
N LYS A 370 -34.92 -15.96 -12.67
CA LYS A 370 -34.02 -14.85 -13.04
C LYS A 370 -33.96 -13.83 -11.91
N GLU A 371 -35.10 -13.50 -11.31
CA GLU A 371 -35.16 -12.63 -10.14
C GLU A 371 -34.38 -13.22 -8.95
N LYS A 372 -34.54 -14.53 -8.70
CA LYS A 372 -33.74 -15.23 -7.68
C LYS A 372 -32.24 -15.09 -7.91
N GLU A 373 -31.77 -15.37 -9.13
CA GLU A 373 -30.35 -15.26 -9.49
C GLU A 373 -29.82 -13.82 -9.32
N GLU A 374 -30.63 -12.81 -9.65
CA GLU A 374 -30.29 -11.40 -9.45
C GLU A 374 -30.14 -11.06 -7.96
N ILE A 375 -31.07 -11.51 -7.11
CA ILE A 375 -31.00 -11.29 -5.65
C ILE A 375 -29.79 -12.02 -5.04
N GLU A 376 -29.51 -13.26 -5.46
CA GLU A 376 -28.34 -14.01 -4.98
C GLU A 376 -27.02 -13.29 -5.34
N LYS A 377 -26.91 -12.72 -6.54
CA LYS A 377 -25.77 -11.88 -6.95
C LYS A 377 -25.67 -10.60 -6.11
N GLU A 378 -26.79 -9.96 -5.76
CA GLU A 378 -26.79 -8.81 -4.85
C GLU A 378 -26.26 -9.20 -3.46
N ILE A 379 -26.72 -10.33 -2.91
CA ILE A 379 -26.26 -10.87 -1.62
C ILE A 379 -24.75 -11.14 -1.64
N GLU A 380 -24.24 -11.80 -2.67
CA GLU A 380 -22.80 -12.06 -2.82
C GLU A 380 -22.00 -10.75 -2.84
N LYS A 381 -22.45 -9.78 -3.63
CA LYS A 381 -21.82 -8.45 -3.72
C LYS A 381 -21.80 -7.73 -2.37
N TYR A 382 -22.90 -7.75 -1.62
CA TYR A 382 -22.95 -7.11 -0.30
C TYR A 382 -22.05 -7.81 0.72
N ASN A 383 -21.97 -9.14 0.69
CA ASN A 383 -21.05 -9.91 1.54
C ASN A 383 -19.58 -9.58 1.25
N LEU A 384 -19.20 -9.49 -0.03
CA LEU A 384 -17.85 -9.08 -0.42
C LEU A 384 -17.54 -7.66 0.08
N ASN A 385 -18.44 -6.71 -0.14
CA ASN A 385 -18.28 -5.33 0.33
C ASN A 385 -18.16 -5.24 1.87
N LEU A 386 -18.95 -6.02 2.62
CA LEU A 386 -18.83 -6.07 4.08
C LEU A 386 -17.45 -6.57 4.52
N LYS A 387 -16.94 -7.60 3.87
CA LYS A 387 -15.61 -8.15 4.16
C LYS A 387 -14.52 -7.12 3.86
N ASP A 388 -14.59 -6.44 2.72
CA ASP A 388 -13.61 -5.42 2.32
C ASP A 388 -13.61 -4.24 3.30
N VAL A 389 -14.78 -3.67 3.59
CA VAL A 389 -14.90 -2.56 4.55
C VAL A 389 -14.42 -2.97 5.95
N ASN A 390 -14.69 -4.22 6.39
CA ASN A 390 -14.19 -4.68 7.68
C ASN A 390 -12.66 -4.79 7.71
N ASN A 391 -12.04 -5.28 6.64
CA ASN A 391 -10.58 -5.33 6.54
C ASN A 391 -9.96 -3.93 6.55
N ASP A 392 -10.59 -2.95 5.87
CA ASP A 392 -10.16 -1.56 5.88
C ASP A 392 -10.23 -0.96 7.29
N ILE A 393 -11.34 -1.20 8.02
CA ILE A 393 -11.50 -0.78 9.42
C ILE A 393 -10.39 -1.38 10.30
N ASP A 394 -10.11 -2.69 10.16
CA ASP A 394 -9.08 -3.36 10.94
C ASP A 394 -7.68 -2.79 10.64
N SER A 395 -7.40 -2.47 9.37
CA SER A 395 -6.13 -1.88 8.95
C SER A 395 -5.95 -0.46 9.52
N GLU A 396 -6.95 0.40 9.36
CA GLU A 396 -6.92 1.77 9.89
C GLU A 396 -6.88 1.79 11.42
N SER A 397 -7.56 0.86 12.08
CA SER A 397 -7.52 0.73 13.55
C SER A 397 -6.13 0.37 14.05
N LYS A 398 -5.40 -0.50 13.34
CA LYS A 398 -3.99 -0.81 13.64
C LYS A 398 -3.09 0.39 13.39
N HIS A 399 -3.32 1.13 12.31
CA HIS A 399 -2.56 2.36 12.04
C HIS A 399 -2.76 3.40 13.16
N LEU A 400 -4.02 3.62 13.57
CA LEU A 400 -4.35 4.49 14.70
C LEU A 400 -3.68 4.03 16.01
N TYR A 401 -3.61 2.72 16.25
CA TYR A 401 -2.89 2.17 17.41
C TYR A 401 -1.39 2.50 17.36
N ASN A 402 -0.75 2.34 16.20
CA ASN A 402 0.67 2.67 16.04
C ASN A 402 0.95 4.16 16.25
N LEU A 403 0.07 5.04 15.75
CA LEU A 403 0.19 6.48 15.98
C LEU A 403 0.01 6.86 17.45
N LYS A 404 -0.82 6.13 18.22
CA LYS A 404 -0.90 6.31 19.68
C LYS A 404 0.41 5.96 20.39
N ASP A 405 1.07 4.88 19.97
CA ASP A 405 2.40 4.55 20.49
C ASP A 405 3.45 5.59 20.07
N GLU A 406 3.35 6.12 18.86
CA GLU A 406 4.25 7.15 18.33
C GLU A 406 4.11 8.48 19.07
N ILE A 407 2.88 8.97 19.26
CA ILE A 407 2.64 10.24 19.96
C ILE A 407 3.13 10.18 21.40
N ASP A 408 3.00 9.06 22.11
CA ASP A 408 3.49 8.91 23.48
C ASP A 408 5.02 8.99 23.54
N ARG A 409 5.72 8.42 22.56
CA ARG A 409 7.19 8.53 22.44
C ARG A 409 7.61 9.95 22.10
N THR A 410 6.94 10.60 21.17
CA THR A 410 7.24 11.98 20.75
C THR A 410 6.98 12.97 21.89
N ARG A 411 5.87 12.82 22.62
CA ARG A 411 5.57 13.61 23.83
C ARG A 411 6.61 13.40 24.93
N SER A 412 7.08 12.17 25.14
CA SER A 412 8.16 11.88 26.10
C SER A 412 9.48 12.54 25.69
N SER A 413 9.83 12.49 24.41
CA SER A 413 11.01 13.17 23.85
C SER A 413 10.91 14.69 23.99
N LEU A 414 9.73 15.25 23.71
CA LEU A 414 9.44 16.68 23.88
C LEU A 414 9.62 17.12 25.35
N LEU A 415 9.07 16.36 26.30
CA LEU A 415 9.22 16.66 27.72
C LEU A 415 10.69 16.59 28.18
N LEU A 416 11.45 15.59 27.70
CA LEU A 416 12.87 15.48 28.01
C LEU A 416 13.66 16.70 27.49
N ASN A 417 13.42 17.10 26.24
CA ASN A 417 14.06 18.27 25.66
C ASN A 417 13.68 19.56 26.40
N LEU A 418 12.41 19.70 26.78
CA LEU A 418 11.94 20.82 27.59
C LEU A 418 12.66 20.89 28.93
N ARG A 419 12.79 19.77 29.64
CA ARG A 419 13.49 19.70 30.94
C ARG A 419 14.97 20.02 30.83
N ASN A 420 15.61 19.63 29.74
CA ASN A 420 17.01 19.98 29.48
C ASN A 420 17.23 21.51 29.38
N VAL A 421 16.24 22.25 28.85
CA VAL A 421 16.35 23.70 28.62
C VAL A 421 15.80 24.52 29.78
N PHE A 422 14.65 24.12 30.34
CA PHE A 422 13.87 24.88 31.33
C PHE A 422 13.92 24.29 32.75
N GLY A 423 14.59 23.14 32.94
CA GLY A 423 14.79 22.49 34.24
C GLY A 423 13.90 21.27 34.46
N GLU A 424 14.31 20.38 35.36
CA GLU A 424 13.66 19.08 35.63
C GLU A 424 12.19 19.17 36.07
N GLU A 425 11.80 20.29 36.68
CA GLU A 425 10.44 20.57 37.14
C GLU A 425 9.50 21.08 36.03
N ALA A 426 10.00 21.16 34.79
CA ALA A 426 9.21 21.55 33.64
C ALA A 426 8.20 20.45 33.28
N GLU A 427 6.97 20.88 32.99
CA GLU A 427 5.85 20.02 32.60
C GLU A 427 5.13 20.60 31.38
N ILE A 428 4.51 19.74 30.58
CA ILE A 428 3.69 20.13 29.43
C ILE A 428 2.24 19.79 29.73
N ARG A 429 1.37 20.78 29.65
CA ARG A 429 -0.08 20.57 29.66
C ARG A 429 -0.58 20.46 28.22
N TYR A 430 -1.06 19.27 27.88
CA TYR A 430 -1.84 19.04 26.67
C TYR A 430 -3.31 19.36 26.98
N GLN A 431 -4.03 19.99 26.06
CA GLN A 431 -5.48 20.12 26.21
C GLN A 431 -6.13 18.77 25.87
N GLU A 432 -7.01 18.30 26.76
CA GLU A 432 -7.88 17.14 26.51
C GLU A 432 -8.92 17.41 25.41
#